data_AF-N4WIN1-F1
#
_entry.id   AF-N4WIN1-F1
#
_cell.length_a   1.000
_cell.length_b   1.000
_cell.length_c   1.000
_cell.angle_alpha   90.00
_cell.angle_beta   90.00
_cell.angle_gamma   90.00
#
_symmetry.space_group_name_H-M   'P 1'
#
loop_
_entity.id
_entity.type
_entity.pdbx_description
1 polymer ?
#
loop_
_entity_poly.entity_id
_entity_poly.type
_entity_poly.pdbx_seq_one_letter_code
_entity_poly.pdbx_strand_id
1 'polypeptide(L)'
;METEKTRTTAPIGTCEGRVLLGYIESTKYNQAIDIISKEPAPRNNKDRCQDWTLECVIALEAEELLPAGTSGWLAEIVGKPSKDVA
;
A
#
# COMPACT_ATOMS: atom_id res chain seq x y z
N MET A 1 28.04 -20.21 -27.26
CA MET A 1 27.12 -19.08 -27.54
C MET A 1 25.75 -19.53 -27.09
N GLU A 2 25.41 -19.27 -25.84
CA GLU A 2 24.07 -19.54 -25.30
C GLU A 2 23.58 -18.26 -24.65
N THR A 3 22.33 -17.96 -24.95
CA THR A 3 21.72 -16.64 -24.91
C THR A 3 21.59 -16.07 -23.50
N GLU A 4 22.16 -14.89 -23.30
CA GLU A 4 21.92 -14.03 -22.15
C GLU A 4 20.42 -13.71 -22.06
N LYS A 5 19.77 -14.22 -21.01
CA LYS A 5 18.37 -13.91 -20.73
C LYS A 5 18.30 -12.45 -20.29
N THR A 6 17.92 -11.57 -21.21
CA THR A 6 17.68 -10.15 -20.92
C THR A 6 16.68 -10.05 -19.78
N ARG A 7 17.16 -9.68 -18.60
CA ARG A 7 16.32 -9.39 -17.44
C ARG A 7 15.63 -8.07 -17.75
N THR A 8 14.41 -8.13 -18.28
CA THR A 8 13.58 -6.93 -18.49
C THR A 8 13.33 -6.30 -17.13
N THR A 9 14.13 -5.28 -16.78
CA THR A 9 13.82 -4.35 -15.71
C THR A 9 12.60 -3.56 -16.14
N ALA A 10 11.41 -4.06 -15.82
CA ALA A 10 10.20 -3.27 -15.90
C ALA A 10 10.44 -1.96 -15.12
N PRO A 11 10.01 -0.80 -15.65
CA PRO A 11 10.16 0.45 -14.92
C PRO A 11 9.48 0.30 -13.55
N ILE A 12 10.23 0.63 -12.49
CA ILE A 12 9.65 0.85 -11.17
C ILE A 12 8.60 1.93 -11.37
N GLY A 13 7.32 1.57 -11.25
CA GLY A 13 6.22 2.51 -11.47
C GLY A 13 6.45 3.79 -10.66
N THR A 14 6.45 4.93 -11.33
CA THR A 14 6.48 6.22 -10.66
C THR A 14 5.17 6.40 -9.90
N CYS A 15 5.20 6.88 -8.66
CA CYS A 15 3.97 7.22 -7.94
C CYS A 15 3.27 8.35 -8.69
N GLU A 16 2.10 8.09 -9.29
CA GLU A 16 1.36 9.09 -10.08
C GLU A 16 0.46 9.98 -9.19
N GLY A 17 0.44 9.79 -7.88
CA GLY A 17 -0.39 10.56 -6.98
C GLY A 17 -0.12 10.31 -5.50
N ARG A 18 -0.84 11.04 -4.64
CA ARG A 18 -0.86 10.86 -3.19
C ARG A 18 -2.30 10.88 -2.69
N VAL A 19 -2.60 10.06 -1.70
CA VAL A 19 -3.85 10.09 -0.96
C VAL A 19 -3.55 10.35 0.51
N LEU A 20 -4.32 11.24 1.14
CA LEU A 20 -4.26 11.48 2.57
C LEU A 20 -5.38 10.67 3.24
N LEU A 21 -5.01 9.68 4.04
CA LEU A 21 -5.96 8.81 4.73
C LEU A 21 -6.36 9.33 6.12
N GLY A 22 -5.51 10.14 6.75
CA GLY A 22 -5.77 10.68 8.07
C GLY A 22 -4.58 11.44 8.64
N TYR A 23 -4.78 12.03 9.81
CA TYR A 23 -3.74 12.66 10.60
C TYR A 23 -3.50 11.84 11.85
N ILE A 24 -2.23 11.63 12.20
CA ILE A 24 -1.82 11.01 13.45
C ILE A 24 -1.08 12.01 14.31
N GLU A 25 -1.20 11.86 15.63
CA GLU A 25 -0.34 12.59 16.56
C GLU A 25 1.11 12.15 16.39
N SER A 26 2.05 13.08 16.53
CA SER A 26 3.49 12.80 16.42
C SER A 26 3.96 11.72 17.38
N THR A 27 3.32 11.62 18.55
CA THR A 27 3.57 10.58 19.58
C THR A 27 3.27 9.17 19.09
N LYS A 28 2.31 9.01 18.17
CA LYS A 28 1.89 7.72 17.60
C LYS A 28 2.61 7.38 16.29
N TYR A 29 3.49 8.26 15.79
CA TYR A 29 4.22 8.03 14.53
C TYR A 29 5.00 6.71 14.53
N ASN A 30 5.77 6.46 15.60
CA ASN A 30 6.56 5.24 15.70
C ASN A 30 5.69 3.98 15.80
N GLN A 31 4.50 4.07 16.42
CA GLN A 31 3.53 2.98 16.46
C GLN A 31 3.02 2.65 15.05
N ALA A 32 2.65 3.67 14.26
CA ALA A 32 2.23 3.48 12.88
C ALA A 32 3.35 2.82 12.03
N ILE A 33 4.60 3.28 12.19
CA ILE A 33 5.75 2.69 11.51
C ILE A 33 5.98 1.23 11.93
N ASP A 34 5.87 0.92 13.23
CA ASP A 34 6.02 -0.47 13.73
C ASP A 34 4.96 -1.39 13.11
N ILE A 35 3.69 -0.95 13.07
CA ILE A 35 2.59 -1.71 12.45
C ILE A 35 2.87 -1.96 10.98
N ILE A 36 3.20 -0.93 10.19
CA ILE A 36 3.48 -1.06 8.75
C ILE A 36 4.70 -1.94 8.50
N SER A 37 5.70 -1.92 9.39
CA SER A 37 6.96 -2.64 9.20
C SER A 37 6.87 -4.13 9.54
N LYS A 38 5.83 -4.58 10.28
CA LYS A 38 5.63 -6.00 10.63
C LYS A 38 5.42 -6.87 9.40
N GLU A 39 4.77 -6.34 8.37
CA GLU A 39 4.55 -7.03 7.11
C GLU A 39 5.16 -6.23 5.96
N PRO A 40 6.34 -6.62 5.45
CA PRO A 40 6.98 -5.88 4.38
C PRO A 40 6.21 -5.99 3.07
N ALA A 41 6.19 -4.89 2.31
CA ALA A 41 5.58 -4.87 0.99
C ALA A 41 6.10 -6.00 0.08
N PRO A 42 5.22 -6.63 -0.72
CA PRO A 42 5.60 -7.77 -1.54
C PRO A 42 6.63 -7.38 -2.60
N ARG A 43 7.67 -8.21 -2.73
CA ARG A 43 8.76 -8.05 -3.74
C ARG A 43 8.88 -9.25 -4.68
N ASN A 44 7.80 -10.01 -4.81
CA ASN A 44 7.79 -11.31 -5.49
C ASN A 44 7.16 -11.30 -6.89
N ASN A 45 6.75 -10.13 -7.40
CA ASN A 45 6.05 -9.96 -8.69
C ASN A 45 4.76 -10.80 -8.82
N LYS A 46 4.17 -11.24 -7.71
CA LYS A 46 2.93 -12.03 -7.67
C LYS A 46 1.84 -11.31 -6.91
N ASP A 47 2.14 -10.88 -5.68
CA ASP A 47 1.16 -10.21 -4.84
C ASP A 47 1.04 -8.74 -5.21
N ARG A 48 -0.18 -8.20 -5.08
CA ARG A 48 -0.45 -6.81 -5.43
C ARG A 48 -0.07 -5.91 -4.27
N CYS A 49 0.73 -4.86 -4.54
CA CYS A 49 1.01 -3.83 -3.53
C CYS A 49 -0.27 -3.13 -3.04
N GLN A 50 -1.35 -3.13 -3.83
CA GLN A 50 -2.64 -2.57 -3.41
C GLN A 50 -3.29 -3.36 -2.26
N ASP A 51 -3.19 -4.70 -2.30
CA ASP A 51 -3.70 -5.55 -1.22
C ASP A 51 -2.90 -5.32 0.06
N TRP A 52 -1.57 -5.26 -0.07
CA TRP A 52 -0.70 -4.92 1.06
C TRP A 52 -1.02 -3.56 1.69
N THR A 53 -1.31 -2.53 0.87
CA THR A 53 -1.74 -1.23 1.38
C THR A 53 -3.07 -1.33 2.13
N LEU A 54 -4.02 -2.12 1.64
CA LEU A 54 -5.30 -2.33 2.33
C LEU A 54 -5.11 -2.98 3.70
N GLU A 55 -4.29 -4.04 3.78
CA GLU A 55 -3.97 -4.70 5.06
C GLU A 55 -3.30 -3.74 6.05
N CYS A 56 -2.37 -2.89 5.58
CA CYS A 56 -1.78 -1.85 6.42
C CYS A 56 -2.84 -0.90 6.97
N VAL A 57 -3.80 -0.47 6.14
CA VAL A 57 -4.86 0.45 6.54
C VAL A 57 -5.82 -0.20 7.53
N ILE A 58 -6.17 -1.48 7.35
CA ILE A 58 -6.97 -2.26 8.31
C ILE A 58 -6.27 -2.30 9.68
N ALA A 59 -4.97 -2.59 9.72
CA ALA A 59 -4.21 -2.66 10.96
C ALA A 59 -4.11 -1.30 11.66
N LEU A 60 -3.90 -0.22 10.90
CA LEU A 60 -3.86 1.15 11.45
C LEU A 60 -5.24 1.59 11.96
N GLU A 61 -6.33 1.22 11.29
CA GLU A 61 -7.69 1.50 11.74
C GLU A 61 -8.04 0.73 13.02
N ALA A 62 -7.65 -0.54 13.11
CA ALA A 62 -7.86 -1.36 14.31
C ALA A 62 -7.15 -0.81 15.56
N GLU A 63 -6.03 -0.10 15.36
CA GLU A 63 -5.24 0.56 16.42
C GLU A 63 -5.67 2.03 16.65
N GLU A 64 -6.80 2.44 16.07
CA GLU A 64 -7.35 3.80 16.16
C GLU A 64 -6.36 4.89 15.70
N LEU A 65 -5.47 4.53 14.76
CA LEU A 65 -4.53 5.46 14.11
C LEU A 65 -5.14 6.10 12.86
N LEU A 66 -6.18 5.48 12.30
CA LEU A 66 -6.97 6.04 11.20
C LEU A 66 -8.45 6.14 11.61
N PRO A 67 -9.21 7.05 10.98
CA PRO A 67 -10.65 7.11 11.20
C PRO A 67 -11.33 5.78 10.88
N ALA A 68 -12.39 5.45 11.63
CA ALA A 68 -13.23 4.29 11.32
C ALA A 68 -13.86 4.43 9.92
N GLY A 69 -13.91 3.32 9.17
CA GLY A 69 -14.38 3.23 7.80
C GLY A 69 -13.31 3.49 6.72
N THR A 70 -12.07 3.82 7.10
CA THR A 70 -10.99 4.10 6.13
C THR A 70 -10.64 2.89 5.27
N SER A 71 -10.50 1.72 5.90
CA SER A 71 -10.26 0.45 5.20
C SER A 71 -11.43 0.04 4.31
N GLY A 72 -12.67 0.26 4.79
CA GLY A 72 -13.88 0.00 4.01
C GLY A 72 -13.92 0.81 2.71
N TRP A 73 -13.69 2.12 2.80
CA TRP A 73 -13.59 2.99 1.62
C TRP A 73 -12.46 2.55 0.67
N LEU A 74 -11.28 2.22 1.20
CA LEU A 74 -10.15 1.81 0.38
C LEU A 74 -10.42 0.48 -0.34
N ALA A 75 -11.09 -0.47 0.32
CA ALA A 75 -11.46 -1.76 -0.25
C ALA A 75 -12.38 -1.62 -1.48
N GLU A 76 -13.20 -0.56 -1.53
CA GLU A 76 -14.03 -0.26 -2.71
C GLU A 76 -13.21 0.19 -3.93
N ILE A 77 -11.96 0.60 -3.74
CA ILE A 77 -11.09 1.16 -4.78
C ILE A 77 -10.04 0.15 -5.24
N VAL A 78 -9.59 -0.75 -4.35
CA VAL A 78 -8.57 -1.77 -4.66
C VAL A 78 -8.95 -2.61 -5.87
N GLY A 79 -7.99 -2.78 -6.78
CA GLY A 79 -8.15 -3.55 -8.02
C GLY A 79 -8.88 -2.81 -9.15
N LYS A 80 -9.44 -1.62 -8.90
CA LYS A 80 -10.05 -0.80 -9.97
C LYS A 80 -8.99 0.01 -10.71
N PRO A 81 -9.18 0.26 -12.03
CA PRO A 81 -8.31 1.15 -12.78
C PRO A 81 -8.53 2.61 -12.33
N SER A 82 -7.49 3.44 -12.43
CA SER A 82 -7.51 4.84 -11.97
C SER A 82 -8.68 5.65 -12.53
N LYS A 83 -9.05 5.44 -13.79
CA LYS A 83 -10.20 6.10 -14.45
C LYS A 83 -11.57 5.84 -13.81
N ASP A 84 -11.70 4.77 -13.03
CA ASP A 84 -12.98 4.36 -12.43
C ASP A 84 -13.09 4.82 -10.95
N VAL A 85 -12.05 5.49 -10.43
CA VAL A 85 -11.92 5.88 -9.02
C VAL A 85 -11.42 7.32 -8.82
N ALA A 86 -11.21 8.06 -9.91
CA ALA A 86 -10.77 9.47 -9.93
C ALA A 86 -11.94 10.45 -9.94
#